data_AF-A0A3B8RRV4-F1
#
_entry.id   AF-A0A3B8RRV4-F1
#
_cell.length_a   1.000
_cell.length_b   1.000
_cell.length_c   1.000
_cell.angle_alpha   90.00
_cell.angle_beta   90.00
_cell.angle_gamma   90.00
#
_symmetry.space_group_name_H-M   'P 1'
#
loop_
_entity.id
_entity.type
_entity.pdbx_description
1 polymer ?
#
loop_
_entity_poly.entity_id
_entity_poly.type
_entity_poly.pdbx_seq_one_letter_code
_entity_poly.pdbx_strand_id
1 'polypeptide(L)'
;MKTKIFLVVFFYFINNYAQEFGMGLLLDDSLYANSPTAAPLMRGDYDDLPISASLKKNAPTPGNQGPYGTCAGWSTAYSGRTILEAIRNNWSGSTVNQNTFSPSFVYNQIRVTKGCDGGTSLVEALDVVRNQGAAKLNDFGYDCDREVTALDKVKAVNYRIIEYREVASARTEEKTKFVKKSIAEGRPVVIAIDCPPSFSYAGEFWNPKEDEYKNWGRGHGITVVGYDDNKFGGAFELINSWGTYWGKDGFAWVRYSDFEFFCKYAFEMIDKSLPDPNIPDLSGTLQFRESNGYDMKTKFNGEFFSMEKPHYSGTLFELRISNNEPAYVYAFSSDLTFKTYRIFPFDDRMVAYLPYRQNNVAIPDEESFNMLDETPGISYYCFLYSKESLDIKDIMKKVESAKGSFWQRIKKVLGEKMISTKNIDFESSEVINFKARSKGKSVVPILIEINHM
;
A
#
# COMPACT_ATOMS: atom_id res chain seq x y z
N MET A 1 -74.09 45.61 0.65
CA MET A 1 -72.62 45.47 0.77
C MET A 1 -72.29 44.08 1.30
N LYS A 2 -71.73 43.19 0.47
CA LYS A 2 -71.23 41.87 0.89
C LYS A 2 -69.71 41.96 1.00
N THR A 3 -69.19 41.94 2.21
CA THR A 3 -67.75 41.99 2.49
C THR A 3 -67.16 40.59 2.30
N LYS A 4 -66.29 40.41 1.30
CA LYS A 4 -65.52 39.17 1.10
C LYS A 4 -64.28 39.24 2.00
N ILE A 5 -64.16 38.28 2.92
CA ILE A 5 -62.95 38.04 3.70
C ILE A 5 -62.05 37.11 2.87
N PHE A 6 -60.87 37.59 2.50
CA PHE A 6 -59.83 36.78 1.85
C PHE A 6 -58.95 36.17 2.95
N LEU A 7 -58.99 34.85 3.10
CA LEU A 7 -58.12 34.10 4.00
C LEU A 7 -56.82 33.79 3.23
N VAL A 8 -55.73 34.47 3.57
CA VAL A 8 -54.40 34.17 3.02
C VAL A 8 -53.78 33.06 3.88
N VAL A 9 -53.68 31.86 3.31
CA VAL A 9 -52.98 30.73 3.94
C VAL A 9 -51.49 30.87 3.64
N PHE A 10 -50.70 31.22 4.65
CA PHE A 10 -49.25 31.16 4.59
C PHE A 10 -48.81 29.69 4.68
N PHE A 11 -48.38 29.12 3.55
CA PHE A 11 -47.62 27.87 3.56
C PHE A 11 -46.22 28.14 4.11
N TYR A 12 -45.99 27.79 5.38
CA TYR A 12 -44.64 27.63 5.90
C TYR A 12 -44.00 26.41 5.21
N PHE A 13 -43.10 26.66 4.28
CA PHE A 13 -42.15 25.65 3.83
C PHE A 13 -41.22 25.36 5.00
N ILE A 14 -41.45 24.23 5.67
CA ILE A 14 -40.46 23.63 6.55
C ILE A 14 -39.39 23.08 5.61
N ASN A 15 -38.26 23.80 5.49
CA ASN A 15 -37.06 23.26 4.90
C ASN A 15 -36.59 22.11 5.81
N ASN A 16 -36.98 20.89 5.46
CA ASN A 16 -36.23 19.71 5.86
C ASN A 16 -34.84 19.87 5.25
N TYR A 17 -33.84 20.26 6.04
CA TYR A 17 -32.45 20.12 5.65
C TYR A 17 -32.17 18.62 5.57
N ALA A 18 -32.39 18.02 4.39
CA ALA A 18 -31.88 16.71 4.07
C ALA A 18 -30.36 16.75 4.22
N GLN A 19 -29.78 15.71 4.80
CA GLN A 19 -28.34 15.53 4.85
C GLN A 19 -27.82 15.40 3.40
N GLU A 20 -27.26 16.49 2.86
CA GLU A 20 -26.77 16.56 1.48
C GLU A 20 -25.63 15.56 1.22
N PHE A 21 -24.87 15.24 2.27
CA PHE A 21 -23.66 14.43 2.22
C PHE A 21 -23.74 13.18 3.10
N GLY A 22 -23.83 12.03 2.45
CA GLY A 22 -23.76 10.72 3.09
C GLY A 22 -22.35 10.38 3.58
N MET A 23 -22.28 9.64 4.68
CA MET A 23 -21.08 9.03 5.23
C MET A 23 -21.45 7.62 5.69
N GLY A 24 -20.48 6.72 5.75
CA GLY A 24 -20.75 5.34 6.16
C GLY A 24 -19.48 4.54 6.42
N LEU A 25 -18.36 5.20 6.69
CA LEU A 25 -17.16 4.46 7.03
C LEU A 25 -17.19 4.09 8.51
N LEU A 26 -16.98 2.82 8.81
CA LEU A 26 -16.86 2.34 10.18
C LEU A 26 -15.43 2.61 10.69
N LEU A 27 -15.30 3.29 11.83
CA LEU A 27 -14.03 3.64 12.48
C LEU A 27 -13.68 2.71 13.66
N ASP A 28 -14.28 1.53 13.73
CA ASP A 28 -13.98 0.55 14.78
C ASP A 28 -12.59 -0.05 14.55
N ASP A 29 -11.66 0.20 15.48
CA ASP A 29 -10.28 -0.29 15.47
C ASP A 29 -10.16 -1.81 15.22
N SER A 30 -11.14 -2.60 15.67
CA SER A 30 -11.12 -4.06 15.48
C SER A 30 -11.22 -4.48 14.01
N LEU A 31 -11.88 -3.67 13.16
CA LEU A 31 -11.99 -3.89 11.73
C LEU A 31 -10.65 -3.64 11.00
N TYR A 32 -9.72 -2.92 11.64
CA TYR A 32 -8.42 -2.55 11.08
C TYR A 32 -7.26 -3.29 11.74
N ALA A 33 -7.46 -4.00 12.85
CA ALA A 33 -6.38 -4.57 13.67
C ALA A 33 -5.44 -5.52 12.91
N ASN A 34 -5.97 -6.20 11.89
CA ASN A 34 -5.25 -7.17 11.05
C ASN A 34 -4.98 -6.64 9.64
N SER A 35 -5.03 -5.32 9.44
CA SER A 35 -4.71 -4.71 8.15
C SER A 35 -3.27 -5.08 7.71
N PRO A 36 -3.03 -5.30 6.41
CA PRO A 36 -1.70 -5.52 5.89
C PRO A 36 -0.85 -4.26 6.09
N THR A 37 0.38 -4.37 6.61
CA THR A 37 1.25 -3.22 6.92
C THR A 37 2.40 -3.06 5.92
N ALA A 38 2.87 -1.82 5.73
CA ALA A 38 4.08 -1.56 4.96
C ALA A 38 5.35 -1.95 5.72
N ALA A 39 6.39 -2.35 4.97
CA ALA A 39 7.73 -2.49 5.52
C ALA A 39 8.29 -1.10 5.89
N PRO A 40 8.95 -0.96 7.06
CA PRO A 40 9.60 0.29 7.41
C PRO A 40 10.80 0.52 6.49
N LEU A 41 10.74 1.58 5.70
CA LEU A 41 11.88 2.04 4.90
C LEU A 41 12.86 2.84 5.77
N MET A 42 14.08 3.01 5.27
CA MET A 42 15.09 3.87 5.90
C MET A 42 14.67 5.34 5.86
N ARG A 43 15.17 6.14 6.80
CA ARG A 43 14.86 7.58 6.94
C ARG A 43 15.01 8.37 5.64
N GLY A 44 16.11 8.14 4.91
CA GLY A 44 16.37 8.81 3.63
C GLY A 44 15.27 8.59 2.59
N ASP A 45 14.55 7.46 2.61
CA ASP A 45 13.45 7.22 1.68
C ASP A 45 12.22 8.12 1.93
N TYR A 46 12.12 8.74 3.11
CA TYR A 46 11.03 9.64 3.50
C TYR A 46 11.42 11.11 3.52
N ASP A 47 12.71 11.40 3.72
CA ASP A 47 13.21 12.78 3.82
C ASP A 47 13.51 13.37 2.43
N ASP A 48 13.97 12.55 1.48
CA ASP A 48 14.37 12.97 0.13
C ASP A 48 13.18 12.96 -0.86
N LEU A 49 12.07 13.56 -0.48
CA LEU A 49 10.86 13.65 -1.31
C LEU A 49 10.76 14.98 -2.07
N PRO A 50 10.12 15.01 -3.25
CA PRO A 50 9.85 16.29 -3.92
C PRO A 50 8.95 17.16 -3.05
N ILE A 51 9.09 18.48 -3.13
CA ILE A 51 8.30 19.44 -2.35
C ILE A 51 6.79 19.38 -2.64
N SER A 52 6.41 18.83 -3.79
CA SER A 52 5.02 18.57 -4.17
C SER A 52 4.92 17.41 -5.15
N ALA A 53 3.79 16.71 -5.12
CA ALA A 53 3.43 15.68 -6.09
C ALA A 53 1.90 15.65 -6.25
N SER A 54 1.42 15.33 -7.45
CA SER A 54 -0.03 15.30 -7.72
C SER A 54 -0.41 14.23 -8.74
N LEU A 55 -1.42 13.45 -8.36
CA LEU A 55 -2.13 12.46 -9.17
C LEU A 55 -3.44 13.04 -9.74
N LYS A 56 -3.77 14.30 -9.45
CA LYS A 56 -5.05 14.93 -9.84
C LYS A 56 -5.31 14.87 -11.35
N LYS A 57 -4.26 14.91 -12.18
CA LYS A 57 -4.36 14.73 -13.63
C LYS A 57 -4.99 13.37 -14.02
N ASN A 58 -4.74 12.34 -13.22
CA ASN A 58 -5.23 10.98 -13.41
C ASN A 58 -6.51 10.69 -12.60
N ALA A 59 -6.97 11.64 -11.79
CA ALA A 59 -8.20 11.48 -11.02
C ALA A 59 -9.43 11.66 -11.91
N PRO A 60 -10.52 10.89 -11.66
CA PRO A 60 -11.78 11.14 -12.33
C PRO A 60 -12.40 12.46 -11.84
N THR A 61 -13.39 12.96 -12.57
CA THR A 61 -14.29 14.00 -12.06
C THR A 61 -14.93 13.49 -10.75
N PRO A 62 -14.93 14.28 -9.67
CA PRO A 62 -15.50 13.84 -8.39
C PRO A 62 -16.96 13.42 -8.53
N GLY A 63 -17.24 12.19 -8.11
CA GLY A 63 -18.58 11.62 -8.16
C GLY A 63 -19.42 12.03 -6.96
N ASN A 64 -20.69 11.62 -6.94
CA ASN A 64 -21.63 11.95 -5.87
C ASN A 64 -22.29 10.68 -5.33
N GLN A 65 -22.00 10.34 -4.08
CA GLN A 65 -22.58 9.21 -3.38
C GLN A 65 -24.01 9.47 -2.89
N GLY A 66 -24.46 10.73 -2.88
CA GLY A 66 -25.74 11.15 -2.34
C GLY A 66 -25.81 10.98 -0.82
N PRO A 67 -26.99 10.69 -0.26
CA PRO A 67 -27.19 10.54 1.19
C PRO A 67 -26.66 9.21 1.75
N TYR A 68 -26.16 8.32 0.89
CA TYR A 68 -25.85 6.94 1.23
C TYR A 68 -24.48 6.76 1.90
N GLY A 69 -24.30 5.68 2.66
CA GLY A 69 -23.08 5.29 3.34
C GLY A 69 -22.06 4.53 2.49
N THR A 70 -21.91 4.86 1.20
CA THR A 70 -21.08 4.11 0.23
C THR A 70 -19.66 4.65 0.04
N CYS A 71 -19.22 5.63 0.85
CA CYS A 71 -17.93 6.32 0.73
C CYS A 71 -16.71 5.37 0.62
N ALA A 72 -16.73 4.20 1.25
CA ALA A 72 -15.67 3.19 1.11
C ALA A 72 -15.54 2.66 -0.33
N GLY A 73 -16.66 2.36 -1.00
CA GLY A 73 -16.67 1.94 -2.40
C GLY A 73 -16.25 3.08 -3.35
N TRP A 74 -16.67 4.30 -3.05
CA TRP A 74 -16.27 5.48 -3.84
C TRP A 74 -14.78 5.77 -3.73
N SER A 75 -14.22 5.80 -2.53
CA SER A 75 -12.81 6.10 -2.32
C SER A 75 -11.89 4.99 -2.84
N THR A 76 -12.23 3.72 -2.62
CA THR A 76 -11.40 2.58 -3.08
C THR A 76 -11.52 2.29 -4.57
N ALA A 77 -12.74 2.17 -5.11
CA ALA A 77 -12.95 1.82 -6.51
C ALA A 77 -12.99 3.05 -7.41
N TYR A 78 -13.94 3.96 -7.17
CA TYR A 78 -14.18 5.08 -8.08
C TYR A 78 -12.96 6.02 -8.15
N SER A 79 -12.38 6.39 -7.01
CA SER A 79 -11.20 7.26 -6.97
C SER A 79 -9.90 6.47 -7.08
N GLY A 80 -9.53 5.69 -6.05
CA GLY A 80 -8.22 5.04 -5.96
C GLY A 80 -7.90 4.08 -7.12
N ARG A 81 -8.78 3.11 -7.40
CA ARG A 81 -8.56 2.13 -8.48
C ARG A 81 -8.59 2.78 -9.86
N THR A 82 -9.43 3.79 -10.10
CA THR A 82 -9.46 4.54 -11.36
C THR A 82 -8.15 5.30 -11.57
N ILE A 83 -7.62 5.97 -10.54
CA ILE A 83 -6.33 6.67 -10.60
C ILE A 83 -5.22 5.70 -10.98
N LEU A 84 -5.14 4.53 -10.33
CA LEU A 84 -4.14 3.51 -10.67
C LEU A 84 -4.24 3.05 -12.14
N GLU A 85 -5.45 2.82 -12.65
CA GLU A 85 -5.64 2.46 -14.06
C GLU A 85 -5.21 3.58 -15.00
N ALA A 86 -5.55 4.81 -14.66
CA ALA A 86 -5.24 5.98 -15.45
C ALA A 86 -3.72 6.22 -15.51
N ILE A 87 -3.00 6.05 -14.40
CA ILE A 87 -1.53 6.12 -14.36
C ILE A 87 -0.95 5.03 -15.26
N ARG A 88 -1.38 3.78 -15.10
CA ARG A 88 -0.90 2.63 -15.89
C ARG A 88 -1.06 2.81 -17.39
N ASN A 89 -2.15 3.45 -17.82
CA ASN A 89 -2.46 3.66 -19.23
C ASN A 89 -2.15 5.10 -19.72
N ASN A 90 -1.51 5.94 -18.91
CA ASN A 90 -1.24 7.35 -19.20
C ASN A 90 -2.49 8.17 -19.59
N TRP A 91 -3.64 7.90 -18.95
CA TRP A 91 -4.89 8.60 -19.19
C TRP A 91 -5.03 9.87 -18.34
N SER A 92 -5.76 10.85 -18.88
CA SER A 92 -6.17 12.07 -18.17
C SER A 92 -7.51 12.59 -18.71
N GLY A 93 -8.20 13.43 -17.94
CA GLY A 93 -9.42 14.11 -18.38
C GLY A 93 -10.55 13.16 -18.75
N SER A 94 -11.21 13.41 -19.89
CA SER A 94 -12.40 12.65 -20.32
C SER A 94 -12.15 11.14 -20.46
N THR A 95 -10.95 10.73 -20.85
CA THR A 95 -10.59 9.30 -20.94
C THR A 95 -10.66 8.62 -19.59
N VAL A 96 -10.28 9.30 -18.50
CA VAL A 96 -10.40 8.76 -17.14
C VAL A 96 -11.88 8.57 -16.79
N ASN A 97 -12.71 9.59 -17.06
CA ASN A 97 -14.15 9.56 -16.75
C ASN A 97 -14.88 8.41 -17.45
N GLN A 98 -14.52 8.12 -18.71
CA GLN A 98 -15.07 7.00 -19.47
C GLN A 98 -14.67 5.61 -18.93
N ASN A 99 -13.64 5.57 -18.09
CA ASN A 99 -13.02 4.34 -17.58
C ASN A 99 -13.06 4.24 -16.04
N THR A 100 -14.00 4.93 -15.39
CA THR A 100 -14.21 4.86 -13.94
C THR A 100 -14.66 3.48 -13.49
N PHE A 101 -14.31 3.11 -12.26
CA PHE A 101 -14.78 1.88 -11.62
C PHE A 101 -16.01 2.10 -10.74
N SER A 102 -16.81 1.05 -10.61
CA SER A 102 -18.09 1.07 -9.91
C SER A 102 -17.91 1.01 -8.39
N PRO A 103 -18.38 2.02 -7.63
CA PRO A 103 -18.42 1.94 -6.18
C PRO A 103 -19.43 0.91 -5.68
N SER A 104 -20.58 0.75 -6.37
CA SER A 104 -21.60 -0.24 -6.01
C SER A 104 -21.12 -1.67 -6.21
N PHE A 105 -20.28 -1.96 -7.22
CA PHE A 105 -19.70 -3.29 -7.35
C PHE A 105 -18.94 -3.70 -6.09
N VAL A 106 -18.18 -2.79 -5.48
CA VAL A 106 -17.45 -3.07 -4.24
C VAL A 106 -18.41 -3.11 -3.05
N TYR A 107 -19.15 -2.03 -2.81
CA TYR A 107 -19.98 -1.89 -1.61
C TYR A 107 -21.08 -2.96 -1.51
N ASN A 108 -21.75 -3.29 -2.62
CA ASN A 108 -22.90 -4.21 -2.59
C ASN A 108 -22.53 -5.65 -2.22
N GLN A 109 -21.23 -6.00 -2.25
CA GLN A 109 -20.74 -7.32 -1.85
C GLN A 109 -20.46 -7.46 -0.35
N ILE A 110 -20.27 -6.34 0.34
CA ILE A 110 -19.81 -6.28 1.73
C ILE A 110 -20.80 -5.56 2.65
N ARG A 111 -21.85 -4.93 2.10
CA ARG A 111 -22.94 -4.35 2.86
C ARG A 111 -23.57 -5.40 3.79
N VAL A 112 -23.82 -4.99 5.04
CA VAL A 112 -24.43 -5.86 6.06
C VAL A 112 -25.93 -6.06 5.81
N THR A 113 -26.60 -5.04 5.29
CA THR A 113 -28.03 -5.06 4.97
C THR A 113 -28.25 -4.64 3.52
N LYS A 114 -29.40 -5.01 2.94
CA LYS A 114 -29.82 -4.46 1.65
C LYS A 114 -29.97 -2.94 1.74
N GLY A 115 -29.70 -2.25 0.63
CA GLY A 115 -29.58 -0.80 0.57
C GLY A 115 -28.16 -0.32 0.83
N CYS A 116 -28.00 0.97 1.12
CA CYS A 116 -26.69 1.62 1.24
C CYS A 116 -26.46 2.40 2.54
N ASP A 117 -27.25 2.15 3.59
CA ASP A 117 -27.18 2.94 4.81
C ASP A 117 -26.28 2.33 5.89
N GLY A 118 -25.92 1.04 5.75
CA GLY A 118 -25.22 0.27 6.80
C GLY A 118 -23.72 0.56 6.94
N GLY A 119 -23.13 1.29 6.01
CA GLY A 119 -21.69 1.54 5.99
C GLY A 119 -20.82 0.28 5.82
N THR A 120 -19.49 0.42 5.89
CA THR A 120 -18.49 -0.67 5.83
C THR A 120 -17.10 -0.16 6.26
N SER A 121 -16.12 -1.04 6.45
CA SER A 121 -14.71 -0.63 6.63
C SER A 121 -13.98 -0.40 5.29
N LEU A 122 -12.84 0.32 5.31
CA LEU A 122 -11.97 0.41 4.13
C LEU A 122 -11.29 -0.93 3.83
N VAL A 123 -10.98 -1.70 4.88
CA VAL A 123 -10.30 -3.01 4.75
C VAL A 123 -11.14 -3.95 3.91
N GLU A 124 -12.43 -4.10 4.22
CA GLU A 124 -13.34 -4.96 3.44
C GLU A 124 -13.48 -4.49 1.98
N ALA A 125 -13.55 -3.18 1.76
CA ALA A 125 -13.64 -2.62 0.41
C ALA A 125 -12.36 -2.86 -0.40
N LEU A 126 -11.18 -2.64 0.21
CA LEU A 126 -9.87 -2.90 -0.39
C LEU A 126 -9.67 -4.40 -0.64
N ASP A 127 -10.16 -5.26 0.24
CA ASP A 127 -10.16 -6.71 0.06
C ASP A 127 -10.95 -7.16 -1.16
N VAL A 128 -12.11 -6.55 -1.45
CA VAL A 128 -12.84 -6.82 -2.69
C VAL A 128 -11.99 -6.41 -3.90
N VAL A 129 -11.40 -5.21 -3.89
CA VAL A 129 -10.57 -4.73 -5.01
C VAL A 129 -9.33 -5.61 -5.22
N ARG A 130 -8.70 -6.12 -4.14
CA ARG A 130 -7.57 -7.06 -4.22
C ARG A 130 -7.99 -8.44 -4.71
N ASN A 131 -9.00 -9.04 -4.09
CA ASN A 131 -9.34 -10.44 -4.29
C ASN A 131 -10.21 -10.69 -5.53
N GLN A 132 -11.08 -9.74 -5.88
CA GLN A 132 -12.07 -9.87 -6.95
C GLN A 132 -11.90 -8.82 -8.06
N GLY A 133 -11.28 -7.68 -7.75
CA GLY A 133 -11.08 -6.57 -8.68
C GLY A 133 -12.20 -5.55 -8.60
N ALA A 134 -12.36 -4.75 -9.65
CA ALA A 134 -13.43 -3.77 -9.75
C ALA A 134 -14.07 -3.78 -11.14
N ALA A 135 -15.39 -3.85 -11.22
CA ALA A 135 -16.12 -3.68 -12.48
C ALA A 135 -16.14 -2.20 -12.88
N LYS A 136 -16.16 -1.92 -14.19
CA LYS A 136 -16.33 -0.54 -14.70
C LYS A 136 -17.72 -0.01 -14.34
N LEU A 137 -17.81 1.30 -14.08
CA LEU A 137 -19.06 1.97 -13.75
C LEU A 137 -20.12 1.83 -14.86
N ASN A 138 -19.68 1.82 -16.13
CA ASN A 138 -20.57 1.61 -17.29
C ASN A 138 -21.15 0.18 -17.36
N ASP A 139 -20.46 -0.81 -16.78
CA ASP A 139 -20.95 -2.20 -16.71
C ASP A 139 -21.81 -2.44 -15.46
N PHE A 140 -21.43 -1.80 -14.36
CA PHE A 140 -22.10 -1.87 -13.07
C PHE A 140 -22.40 -0.46 -12.57
N GLY A 141 -23.56 0.09 -12.97
CA GLY A 141 -23.99 1.43 -12.57
C GLY A 141 -24.11 1.60 -11.05
N TYR A 142 -24.09 2.85 -10.60
CA TYR A 142 -24.32 3.19 -9.19
C TYR A 142 -25.78 2.90 -8.84
N ASP A 143 -25.98 1.83 -8.08
CA ASP A 143 -27.29 1.32 -7.68
C ASP A 143 -27.15 0.58 -6.35
N CYS A 144 -27.93 1.02 -5.36
CA CYS A 144 -27.90 0.49 -4.01
C CYS A 144 -28.60 -0.86 -3.85
N ASP A 145 -29.47 -1.23 -4.76
CA ASP A 145 -30.27 -2.46 -4.66
C ASP A 145 -29.78 -3.56 -5.60
N ARG A 146 -28.93 -3.22 -6.58
CA ARG A 146 -28.35 -4.19 -7.51
C ARG A 146 -27.48 -5.23 -6.79
N GLU A 147 -27.76 -6.50 -7.04
CA GLU A 147 -26.92 -7.62 -6.59
C GLU A 147 -25.76 -7.88 -7.56
N VAL A 148 -24.61 -8.31 -7.03
CA VAL A 148 -23.43 -8.66 -7.85
C VAL A 148 -23.54 -10.09 -8.35
N THR A 149 -23.50 -10.27 -9.67
CA THR A 149 -23.57 -11.59 -10.32
C THR A 149 -22.19 -12.17 -10.60
N ALA A 150 -22.13 -13.47 -10.94
CA ALA A 150 -20.89 -14.09 -11.39
C ALA A 150 -20.31 -13.43 -12.66
N LEU A 151 -21.17 -12.94 -13.57
CA LEU A 151 -20.75 -12.24 -14.78
C LEU A 151 -20.07 -10.91 -14.45
N ASP A 152 -20.59 -10.16 -13.47
CA ASP A 152 -19.97 -8.92 -13.01
C ASP A 152 -18.56 -9.19 -12.46
N LYS A 153 -18.38 -10.28 -11.72
CA LYS A 153 -17.06 -10.70 -11.18
C LYS A 153 -16.07 -11.07 -12.28
N VAL A 154 -16.52 -11.70 -13.37
CA VAL A 154 -15.68 -11.98 -14.54
C VAL A 154 -15.19 -10.68 -15.19
N LYS A 155 -16.02 -9.63 -15.24
CA LYS A 155 -15.60 -8.31 -15.75
C LYS A 155 -14.60 -7.60 -14.82
N ALA A 156 -14.60 -7.92 -13.53
CA ALA A 156 -13.75 -7.28 -12.52
C ALA A 156 -12.35 -7.91 -12.39
N VAL A 157 -12.19 -9.21 -12.68
CA VAL A 157 -10.99 -10.00 -12.30
C VAL A 157 -9.66 -9.47 -12.84
N ASN A 158 -9.68 -8.81 -14.01
CA ASN A 158 -8.50 -8.23 -14.64
C ASN A 158 -8.09 -6.88 -14.04
N TYR A 159 -8.93 -6.32 -13.17
CA TYR A 159 -8.71 -5.05 -12.48
C TYR A 159 -8.39 -5.23 -11.00
N ARG A 160 -7.90 -6.41 -10.60
CA ARG A 160 -7.31 -6.62 -9.28
C ARG A 160 -6.06 -5.79 -9.09
N ILE A 161 -5.94 -5.14 -7.94
CA ILE A 161 -4.66 -4.62 -7.45
C ILE A 161 -3.76 -5.78 -7.03
N ILE A 162 -2.45 -5.55 -6.96
CA ILE A 162 -1.51 -6.52 -6.37
C ILE A 162 -1.79 -6.63 -4.89
N GLU A 163 -1.85 -5.49 -4.22
CA GLU A 163 -1.95 -5.41 -2.77
C GLU A 163 -2.43 -4.01 -2.34
N TYR A 164 -2.83 -3.89 -1.08
CA TYR A 164 -2.90 -2.61 -0.38
C TYR A 164 -2.15 -2.74 0.95
N ARG A 165 -1.68 -1.63 1.51
CA ARG A 165 -1.01 -1.65 2.81
C ARG A 165 -1.30 -0.39 3.61
N GLU A 166 -1.44 -0.57 4.92
CA GLU A 166 -1.50 0.50 5.89
C GLU A 166 -0.14 1.20 5.91
N VAL A 167 -0.15 2.49 5.59
CA VAL A 167 1.01 3.37 5.66
C VAL A 167 0.94 4.30 6.87
N ALA A 168 -0.26 4.50 7.44
CA ALA A 168 -0.45 5.18 8.70
C ALA A 168 -1.78 4.76 9.37
N SER A 169 -1.78 4.77 10.70
CA SER A 169 -2.99 4.62 11.53
C SER A 169 -3.09 5.75 12.55
N ALA A 170 -4.13 5.73 13.38
CA ALA A 170 -4.33 6.70 14.45
C ALA A 170 -3.17 6.72 15.46
N ARG A 171 -2.39 5.63 15.53
CA ARG A 171 -1.23 5.45 16.44
C ARG A 171 0.10 5.80 15.79
N THR A 172 0.12 6.02 14.47
CA THR A 172 1.33 6.39 13.74
C THR A 172 1.63 7.87 14.00
N GLU A 173 2.85 8.15 14.46
CA GLU A 173 3.40 9.49 14.51
C GLU A 173 3.91 9.91 13.12
N GLU A 174 3.85 11.20 12.80
CA GLU A 174 4.32 11.76 11.53
C GLU A 174 3.69 11.08 10.29
N LYS A 175 2.38 10.85 10.29
CA LYS A 175 1.64 10.16 9.21
C LYS A 175 1.94 10.77 7.83
N THR A 176 2.14 12.09 7.81
CA THR A 176 2.42 12.91 6.65
C THR A 176 3.56 12.34 5.80
N LYS A 177 4.67 11.89 6.40
CA LYS A 177 5.83 11.41 5.62
C LYS A 177 5.53 10.14 4.82
N PHE A 178 4.76 9.21 5.41
CA PHE A 178 4.38 7.96 4.76
C PHE A 178 3.37 8.18 3.62
N VAL A 179 2.42 9.11 3.81
CA VAL A 179 1.45 9.48 2.78
C VAL A 179 2.14 10.24 1.64
N LYS A 180 3.06 11.18 1.94
CA LYS A 180 3.87 11.87 0.93
C LYS A 180 4.66 10.88 0.07
N LYS A 181 5.33 9.90 0.70
CA LYS A 181 6.07 8.86 -0.03
C LYS A 181 5.18 8.12 -1.04
N SER A 182 4.01 7.68 -0.61
CA SER A 182 3.06 6.97 -1.48
C SER A 182 2.66 7.82 -2.70
N ILE A 183 2.31 9.09 -2.46
CA ILE A 183 1.88 10.02 -3.52
C ILE A 183 3.04 10.37 -4.47
N ALA A 184 4.26 10.59 -3.95
CA ALA A 184 5.46 10.85 -4.73
C ALA A 184 5.82 9.68 -5.67
N GLU A 185 5.50 8.45 -5.25
CA GLU A 185 5.69 7.21 -6.00
C GLU A 185 4.52 6.89 -6.95
N GLY A 186 3.59 7.82 -7.14
CA GLY A 186 2.49 7.67 -8.09
C GLY A 186 1.34 6.79 -7.60
N ARG A 187 1.14 6.68 -6.27
CA ARG A 187 0.14 5.75 -5.70
C ARG A 187 -0.87 6.52 -4.86
N PRO A 188 -2.19 6.40 -5.16
CA PRO A 188 -3.21 7.07 -4.38
C PRO A 188 -3.33 6.43 -2.99
N VAL A 189 -3.65 7.26 -1.99
CA VAL A 189 -3.83 6.81 -0.61
C VAL A 189 -5.30 6.97 -0.23
N VAL A 190 -5.97 5.87 0.06
CA VAL A 190 -7.34 5.86 0.56
C VAL A 190 -7.30 6.02 2.06
N ILE A 191 -8.03 7.00 2.61
CA ILE A 191 -7.99 7.33 4.03
C ILE A 191 -9.36 7.20 4.68
N ALA A 192 -9.32 6.80 5.95
CA ALA A 192 -10.43 6.90 6.88
C ALA A 192 -10.25 8.20 7.67
N ILE A 193 -11.13 9.17 7.46
CA ILE A 193 -11.13 10.44 8.19
C ILE A 193 -12.32 10.47 9.16
N ASP A 194 -12.08 10.94 10.39
CA ASP A 194 -13.15 11.24 11.35
C ASP A 194 -13.65 12.67 11.12
N CYS A 195 -14.75 12.82 10.38
CA CYS A 195 -15.18 14.11 9.83
C CYS A 195 -15.91 14.98 10.88
N PRO A 196 -15.34 16.13 11.29
CA PRO A 196 -16.09 17.11 12.06
C PRO A 196 -17.15 17.83 11.19
N PRO A 197 -18.09 18.57 11.80
CA PRO A 197 -19.12 19.30 11.06
C PRO A 197 -18.60 20.29 10.02
N SER A 198 -17.49 20.99 10.28
CA SER A 198 -16.90 21.95 9.33
C SER A 198 -16.49 21.34 8.00
N PHE A 199 -16.19 20.04 7.96
CA PHE A 199 -15.73 19.36 6.74
C PHE A 199 -16.77 19.41 5.62
N SER A 200 -18.06 19.39 5.95
CA SER A 200 -19.15 19.51 4.98
C SER A 200 -19.19 20.87 4.27
N TYR A 201 -18.49 21.89 4.80
CA TYR A 201 -18.44 23.26 4.26
C TYR A 201 -17.05 23.63 3.74
N ALA A 202 -16.20 22.64 3.47
CA ALA A 202 -14.88 22.88 2.89
C ALA A 202 -15.01 23.63 1.55
N GLY A 203 -14.14 24.63 1.34
CA GLY A 203 -13.90 25.24 0.03
C GLY A 203 -12.68 24.61 -0.64
N GLU A 204 -11.87 25.40 -1.34
CA GLU A 204 -10.55 24.93 -1.79
C GLU A 204 -9.69 24.43 -0.63
N PHE A 205 -9.84 25.05 0.53
CA PHE A 205 -9.12 24.72 1.75
C PHE A 205 -10.13 24.43 2.86
N TRP A 206 -9.90 23.34 3.59
CA TRP A 206 -10.68 23.03 4.78
C TRP A 206 -9.97 23.57 6.02
N ASN A 207 -10.67 24.44 6.76
CA ASN A 207 -10.18 25.02 8.01
C ASN A 207 -11.08 24.56 9.17
N PRO A 208 -10.69 23.51 9.92
CA PRO A 208 -11.43 23.06 11.10
C PRO A 208 -11.48 24.14 12.18
N LYS A 209 -12.52 24.11 13.01
CA LYS A 209 -12.62 24.96 14.20
C LYS A 209 -11.86 24.33 15.37
N GLU A 210 -11.39 25.16 16.28
CA GLU A 210 -10.59 24.72 17.44
C GLU A 210 -11.36 23.73 18.35
N ASP A 211 -12.66 23.89 18.51
CA ASP A 211 -13.52 23.00 19.31
C ASP A 211 -13.87 21.67 18.60
N GLU A 212 -13.39 21.49 17.37
CA GLU A 212 -13.59 20.29 16.56
C GLU A 212 -12.47 19.26 16.68
N TYR A 213 -11.34 19.59 17.32
CA TYR A 213 -10.24 18.65 17.58
C TYR A 213 -10.60 17.65 18.69
N LYS A 214 -11.51 16.74 18.36
CA LYS A 214 -11.98 15.61 19.19
C LYS A 214 -12.45 14.46 18.30
N ASN A 215 -12.76 13.32 18.90
CA ASN A 215 -13.35 12.20 18.19
C ASN A 215 -14.85 12.45 17.94
N TRP A 216 -15.27 12.36 16.68
CA TRP A 216 -16.65 12.55 16.26
C TRP A 216 -17.37 11.23 16.00
N GLY A 217 -16.63 10.16 15.72
CA GLY A 217 -17.19 8.87 15.31
C GLY A 217 -17.92 8.95 13.96
N ARG A 218 -17.60 9.95 13.13
CA ARG A 218 -18.24 10.23 11.84
C ARG A 218 -17.27 9.86 10.73
N GLY A 219 -17.12 8.55 10.51
CA GLY A 219 -16.18 8.03 9.54
C GLY A 219 -16.58 8.34 8.10
N HIS A 220 -15.61 8.84 7.32
CA HIS A 220 -15.74 9.02 5.89
C HIS A 220 -14.53 8.43 5.16
N GLY A 221 -14.80 7.73 4.06
CA GLY A 221 -13.78 7.20 3.16
C GLY A 221 -13.49 8.20 2.05
N ILE A 222 -12.24 8.62 1.90
CA ILE A 222 -11.83 9.62 0.91
C ILE A 222 -10.43 9.29 0.38
N THR A 223 -9.99 9.90 -0.73
CA THR A 223 -8.68 9.58 -1.34
C THR A 223 -7.79 10.82 -1.37
N VAL A 224 -6.55 10.69 -0.92
CA VAL A 224 -5.47 11.66 -1.10
C VAL A 224 -4.93 11.52 -2.51
N VAL A 225 -4.81 12.63 -3.23
CA VAL A 225 -4.34 12.67 -4.63
C VAL A 225 -3.17 13.60 -4.85
N GLY A 226 -2.70 14.30 -3.83
CA GLY A 226 -1.58 15.20 -3.96
C GLY A 226 -1.12 15.74 -2.62
N TYR A 227 0.08 16.32 -2.62
CA TYR A 227 0.57 17.14 -1.54
C TYR A 227 1.40 18.29 -2.09
N ASP A 228 1.52 19.35 -1.31
CA ASP A 228 2.37 20.50 -1.60
C ASP A 228 2.81 21.15 -0.29
N ASP A 229 4.11 21.16 -0.04
CA ASP A 229 4.72 21.69 1.19
C ASP A 229 4.58 23.21 1.32
N ASN A 230 4.33 23.92 0.21
CA ASN A 230 4.12 25.37 0.21
C ASN A 230 2.64 25.74 0.29
N LYS A 231 1.73 24.85 -0.12
CA LYS A 231 0.30 25.15 -0.16
C LYS A 231 -0.28 25.16 1.25
N PHE A 232 -0.77 26.31 1.68
CA PHE A 232 -1.33 26.54 3.03
C PHE A 232 -0.39 26.16 4.19
N GLY A 233 0.93 26.24 3.97
CA GLY A 233 1.95 25.84 4.96
C GLY A 233 2.20 24.33 5.04
N GLY A 234 1.82 23.59 3.99
CA GLY A 234 1.96 22.14 3.89
C GLY A 234 0.61 21.45 3.99
N ALA A 235 0.12 20.93 2.87
CA ALA A 235 -1.21 20.33 2.81
C ALA A 235 -1.31 19.16 1.83
N PHE A 236 -2.25 18.26 2.10
CA PHE A 236 -2.71 17.21 1.19
C PHE A 236 -3.93 17.68 0.40
N GLU A 237 -4.03 17.29 -0.87
CA GLU A 237 -5.24 17.46 -1.68
C GLU A 237 -6.06 16.17 -1.68
N LEU A 238 -7.34 16.28 -1.36
CA LEU A 238 -8.29 15.18 -1.31
C LEU A 238 -9.26 15.24 -2.49
N ILE A 239 -9.63 14.09 -3.05
CA ILE A 239 -10.79 13.94 -3.94
C ILE A 239 -11.95 13.31 -3.17
N ASN A 240 -13.09 13.98 -3.17
CA ASN A 240 -14.28 13.52 -2.43
C ASN A 240 -15.32 12.87 -3.35
N SER A 241 -16.33 12.25 -2.73
CA SER A 241 -17.49 11.62 -3.37
C SER A 241 -18.80 12.36 -3.06
N TRP A 242 -18.72 13.69 -2.92
CA TRP A 242 -19.84 14.59 -2.63
C TRP A 242 -20.18 15.53 -3.79
N GLY A 243 -19.76 15.16 -5.00
CA GLY A 243 -19.96 15.92 -6.23
C GLY A 243 -19.01 17.10 -6.36
N THR A 244 -19.07 17.76 -7.52
CA THR A 244 -18.18 18.88 -7.88
C THR A 244 -18.52 20.18 -7.14
N TYR A 245 -19.64 20.25 -6.43
CA TYR A 245 -20.07 21.43 -5.67
C TYR A 245 -19.43 21.52 -4.29
N TRP A 246 -19.00 20.39 -3.72
CA TRP A 246 -18.25 20.38 -2.48
C TRP A 246 -16.79 20.80 -2.74
N GLY A 247 -16.19 21.57 -1.85
CA GLY A 247 -14.82 22.03 -2.02
C GLY A 247 -14.65 22.93 -3.25
N LYS A 248 -13.50 22.82 -3.88
CA LYS A 248 -13.22 23.39 -5.21
C LYS A 248 -13.26 22.27 -6.24
N ASP A 249 -14.35 22.23 -7.00
CA ASP A 249 -14.61 21.22 -8.04
C ASP A 249 -14.60 19.77 -7.51
N GLY A 250 -15.00 19.55 -6.24
CA GLY A 250 -14.97 18.25 -5.56
C GLY A 250 -13.65 17.89 -4.88
N PHE A 251 -12.71 18.83 -4.81
CA PHE A 251 -11.42 18.69 -4.14
C PHE A 251 -11.27 19.69 -2.99
N ALA A 252 -10.50 19.33 -1.96
CA ALA A 252 -10.11 20.26 -0.91
C ALA A 252 -8.71 19.96 -0.39
N TRP A 253 -8.02 21.00 0.07
CA TRP A 253 -6.73 20.92 0.73
C TRP A 253 -6.90 20.83 2.25
N VAL A 254 -6.11 19.96 2.88
CA VAL A 254 -6.09 19.72 4.32
C VAL A 254 -4.65 19.86 4.80
N ARG A 255 -4.40 20.75 5.78
CA ARG A 255 -3.04 20.91 6.33
C ARG A 255 -2.54 19.59 6.90
N TYR A 256 -1.23 19.39 6.85
CA TYR A 256 -0.59 18.22 7.45
C TYR A 256 -0.98 18.04 8.92
N SER A 257 -0.99 19.11 9.72
CA SER A 257 -1.42 19.05 11.14
C SER A 257 -2.87 18.59 11.33
N ASP A 258 -3.77 19.01 10.44
CA ASP A 258 -5.18 18.61 10.51
C ASP A 258 -5.34 17.16 10.06
N PHE A 259 -4.56 16.74 9.06
CA PHE A 259 -4.48 15.35 8.63
C PHE A 259 -3.95 14.44 9.76
N GLU A 260 -2.90 14.84 10.47
CA GLU A 260 -2.35 14.09 11.62
C GLU A 260 -3.44 13.79 12.66
N PHE A 261 -4.33 14.75 12.92
CA PHE A 261 -5.38 14.59 13.93
C PHE A 261 -6.59 13.79 13.41
N PHE A 262 -7.15 14.19 12.26
CA PHE A 262 -8.44 13.67 11.78
C PHE A 262 -8.31 12.38 10.96
N CYS A 263 -7.15 12.08 10.37
CA CYS A 263 -6.92 10.82 9.66
C CYS A 263 -6.70 9.67 10.66
N LYS A 264 -7.61 8.70 10.65
CA LYS A 264 -7.56 7.49 11.48
C LYS A 264 -6.80 6.35 10.81
N TYR A 265 -6.92 6.18 9.50
CA TYR A 265 -6.21 5.16 8.74
C TYR A 265 -5.87 5.65 7.34
N ALA A 266 -4.73 5.25 6.81
CA ALA A 266 -4.29 5.56 5.47
C ALA A 266 -3.74 4.30 4.79
N PHE A 267 -4.30 3.96 3.64
CA PHE A 267 -3.98 2.77 2.86
C PHE A 267 -3.46 3.16 1.49
N GLU A 268 -2.22 2.78 1.22
CA GLU A 268 -1.67 2.84 -0.12
C GLU A 268 -2.23 1.70 -0.97
N MET A 269 -2.69 2.00 -2.19
CA MET A 269 -3.11 1.01 -3.16
C MET A 269 -2.00 0.71 -4.18
N ILE A 270 -1.75 -0.57 -4.47
CA ILE A 270 -0.61 -1.01 -5.29
C ILE A 270 -1.10 -1.82 -6.49
N ASP A 271 -0.98 -1.27 -7.70
CA ASP A 271 -1.26 -2.00 -8.95
C ASP A 271 0.00 -2.57 -9.61
N LYS A 272 -0.23 -3.45 -10.59
CA LYS A 272 0.79 -4.03 -11.48
C LYS A 272 1.46 -2.95 -12.32
N SER A 273 2.78 -2.97 -12.34
CA SER A 273 3.55 -2.29 -13.38
C SER A 273 3.48 -3.09 -14.69
N LEU A 274 3.56 -2.40 -15.82
CA LEU A 274 3.68 -3.06 -17.12
C LEU A 274 5.10 -3.64 -17.23
N PRO A 275 5.27 -4.95 -17.43
CA PRO A 275 6.59 -5.54 -17.60
C PRO A 275 7.17 -5.14 -18.95
N ASP A 276 8.45 -4.77 -18.98
CA ASP A 276 9.22 -4.71 -20.21
C ASP A 276 10.22 -5.90 -20.21
N PRO A 277 10.07 -6.86 -21.14
CA PRO A 277 10.91 -8.06 -21.15
C PRO A 277 12.38 -7.80 -21.52
N ASN A 278 12.73 -6.58 -21.97
CA ASN A 278 14.09 -6.24 -22.38
C ASN A 278 14.92 -5.58 -21.27
N ILE A 279 14.30 -5.19 -20.16
CA ILE A 279 14.97 -4.64 -18.99
C ILE A 279 15.01 -5.67 -17.85
N PRO A 280 15.99 -5.60 -16.94
CA PRO A 280 15.94 -6.38 -15.71
C PRO A 280 14.61 -6.15 -14.99
N ASP A 281 13.96 -7.22 -14.56
CA ASP A 281 12.63 -7.19 -13.93
C ASP A 281 12.65 -7.58 -12.45
N LEU A 282 13.82 -7.98 -11.95
CA LEU A 282 14.19 -8.11 -10.54
C LEU A 282 15.60 -7.56 -10.35
N SER A 283 15.78 -6.65 -9.42
CA SER A 283 17.08 -6.10 -9.07
C SER A 283 17.07 -5.51 -7.68
N GLY A 284 18.23 -5.31 -7.08
CA GLY A 284 18.35 -4.82 -5.73
C GLY A 284 19.77 -4.88 -5.20
N THR A 285 19.91 -4.48 -3.94
CA THR A 285 21.18 -4.54 -3.22
C THR A 285 21.04 -5.26 -1.89
N LEU A 286 22.14 -5.86 -1.42
CA LEU A 286 22.26 -6.45 -0.11
C LEU A 286 23.61 -6.08 0.49
N GLN A 287 23.61 -5.63 1.75
CA GLN A 287 24.80 -5.22 2.46
C GLN A 287 24.77 -5.72 3.89
N PHE A 288 25.91 -6.20 4.35
CA PHE A 288 26.18 -6.55 5.73
C PHE A 288 27.24 -5.60 6.26
N ARG A 289 26.99 -4.97 7.41
CA ARG A 289 27.91 -3.99 8.00
C ARG A 289 28.05 -4.25 9.49
N GLU A 290 29.26 -4.41 9.99
CA GLU A 290 29.49 -4.54 11.43
C GLU A 290 29.10 -3.27 12.18
N SER A 291 28.77 -3.39 13.47
CA SER A 291 28.40 -2.26 14.33
C SER A 291 29.49 -1.19 14.50
N ASN A 292 30.75 -1.54 14.17
CA ASN A 292 31.88 -0.62 14.12
C ASN A 292 31.97 0.18 12.81
N GLY A 293 31.06 -0.05 11.85
CA GLY A 293 30.96 0.64 10.56
C GLY A 293 31.76 0.00 9.41
N TYR A 294 32.48 -1.09 9.63
CA TYR A 294 33.18 -1.81 8.56
C TYR A 294 32.23 -2.73 7.78
N ASP A 295 32.35 -2.74 6.45
CA ASP A 295 31.59 -3.62 5.58
C ASP A 295 32.08 -5.07 5.65
N MET A 296 31.14 -6.01 5.75
CA MET A 296 31.42 -7.44 5.67
C MET A 296 31.47 -7.86 4.20
N LYS A 297 32.68 -7.83 3.62
CA LYS A 297 32.90 -8.09 2.19
C LYS A 297 32.55 -9.52 1.80
N THR A 298 31.95 -9.68 0.63
CA THR A 298 31.49 -10.97 0.11
C THR A 298 32.16 -11.33 -1.20
N LYS A 299 32.34 -12.64 -1.42
CA LYS A 299 32.81 -13.21 -2.70
C LYS A 299 31.75 -14.15 -3.27
N PHE A 300 31.50 -14.05 -4.57
CA PHE A 300 30.63 -14.97 -5.30
C PHE A 300 31.43 -16.15 -5.85
N ASN A 301 30.97 -17.38 -5.60
CA ASN A 301 31.67 -18.60 -6.05
C ASN A 301 31.09 -19.21 -7.35
N GLY A 302 30.13 -18.52 -7.99
CA GLY A 302 29.39 -19.02 -9.16
C GLY A 302 28.00 -19.57 -8.82
N GLU A 303 27.74 -19.87 -7.55
CA GLU A 303 26.44 -20.36 -7.07
C GLU A 303 25.84 -19.47 -5.97
N PHE A 304 26.64 -19.12 -4.96
CA PHE A 304 26.23 -18.33 -3.80
C PHE A 304 27.38 -17.45 -3.30
N PHE A 305 27.10 -16.58 -2.34
CA PHE A 305 28.07 -15.69 -1.73
C PHE A 305 28.59 -16.25 -0.41
N SER A 306 29.85 -15.96 -0.10
CA SER A 306 30.44 -16.21 1.23
C SER A 306 31.19 -14.98 1.68
N MET A 307 31.32 -14.76 2.99
CA MET A 307 32.21 -13.72 3.49
C MET A 307 33.67 -13.98 3.05
N GLU A 308 34.40 -12.91 2.71
CA GLU A 308 35.81 -13.02 2.32
C GLU A 308 36.69 -13.50 3.47
N LYS A 309 36.34 -13.10 4.69
CA LYS A 309 37.01 -13.44 5.94
C LYS A 309 36.02 -14.03 6.94
N PRO A 310 36.46 -14.89 7.85
CA PRO A 310 35.65 -15.25 9.00
C PRO A 310 35.47 -14.02 9.92
N HIS A 311 34.33 -13.99 10.61
CA HIS A 311 34.02 -12.98 11.63
C HIS A 311 34.00 -13.62 13.02
N TYR A 312 34.02 -12.84 14.09
CA TYR A 312 33.93 -13.42 15.43
C TYR A 312 32.50 -13.84 15.75
N SER A 313 32.36 -14.92 16.49
CA SER A 313 31.08 -15.33 17.08
C SER A 313 30.57 -14.20 17.99
N GLY A 314 29.26 -13.92 17.97
CA GLY A 314 28.67 -12.77 18.67
C GLY A 314 28.91 -11.40 18.01
N THR A 315 29.54 -11.31 16.83
CA THR A 315 29.66 -10.03 16.10
C THR A 315 28.28 -9.43 15.83
N LEU A 316 28.13 -8.15 16.18
CA LEU A 316 26.95 -7.36 15.88
C LEU A 316 27.05 -6.74 14.48
N PHE A 317 25.98 -6.85 13.70
CA PHE A 317 25.95 -6.33 12.34
C PHE A 317 24.55 -5.87 11.91
N GLU A 318 24.52 -4.89 11.02
CA GLU A 318 23.35 -4.44 10.29
C GLU A 318 23.21 -5.20 8.98
N LEU A 319 21.97 -5.50 8.62
CA LEU A 319 21.61 -6.04 7.32
C LEU A 319 20.75 -5.01 6.60
N ARG A 320 21.16 -4.62 5.39
CA ARG A 320 20.41 -3.68 4.55
C ARG A 320 20.07 -4.35 3.24
N ILE A 321 18.79 -4.30 2.86
CA ILE A 321 18.32 -4.79 1.57
C ILE A 321 17.65 -3.66 0.82
N SER A 322 17.72 -3.73 -0.51
CA SER A 322 16.89 -2.89 -1.37
C SER A 322 16.33 -3.68 -2.54
N ASN A 323 15.32 -3.12 -3.19
CA ASN A 323 14.91 -3.51 -4.53
C ASN A 323 14.94 -2.28 -5.46
N ASN A 324 15.51 -2.48 -6.65
CA ASN A 324 15.58 -1.48 -7.71
C ASN A 324 14.44 -1.64 -8.73
N GLU A 325 13.76 -2.79 -8.70
CA GLU A 325 12.50 -3.03 -9.42
C GLU A 325 11.48 -3.64 -8.46
N PRO A 326 10.17 -3.32 -8.58
CA PRO A 326 9.15 -3.84 -7.68
C PRO A 326 9.14 -5.37 -7.60
N ALA A 327 9.17 -5.89 -6.38
CA ALA A 327 9.32 -7.32 -6.10
C ALA A 327 8.70 -7.71 -4.76
N TYR A 328 8.28 -8.96 -4.65
CA TYR A 328 8.13 -9.62 -3.36
C TYR A 328 9.52 -9.95 -2.82
N VAL A 329 9.81 -9.56 -1.59
CA VAL A 329 11.08 -9.84 -0.93
C VAL A 329 10.85 -10.64 0.33
N TYR A 330 11.63 -11.69 0.52
CA TYR A 330 11.63 -12.53 1.71
C TYR A 330 13.06 -12.77 2.15
N ALA A 331 13.28 -12.89 3.47
CA ALA A 331 14.56 -13.26 4.02
C ALA A 331 14.39 -14.25 5.18
N PHE A 332 15.29 -15.21 5.29
CA PHE A 332 15.39 -16.13 6.43
C PHE A 332 16.83 -16.56 6.65
N SER A 333 17.18 -16.84 7.90
CA SER A 333 18.46 -17.42 8.28
C SER A 333 18.35 -18.90 8.63
N SER A 334 19.51 -19.54 8.70
CA SER A 334 19.69 -20.91 9.20
C SER A 334 21.12 -21.07 9.73
N ASP A 335 21.35 -22.15 10.44
CA ASP A 335 22.68 -22.61 10.89
C ASP A 335 22.97 -24.03 10.35
N LEU A 336 23.99 -24.69 10.89
CA LEU A 336 24.36 -26.08 10.56
C LEU A 336 23.30 -27.13 10.94
N THR A 337 22.32 -26.79 11.78
CA THR A 337 21.17 -27.66 12.09
C THR A 337 20.12 -27.63 10.97
N PHE A 338 20.25 -26.69 10.03
CA PHE A 338 19.31 -26.40 8.95
C PHE A 338 17.93 -25.91 9.38
N LYS A 339 17.73 -25.62 10.67
CA LYS A 339 16.52 -24.98 11.16
C LYS A 339 16.46 -23.54 10.66
N THR A 340 15.29 -23.11 10.21
CA THR A 340 15.12 -21.80 9.58
C THR A 340 14.42 -20.80 10.48
N TYR A 341 14.84 -19.54 10.39
CA TYR A 341 14.27 -18.43 11.15
C TYR A 341 13.92 -17.28 10.20
N ARG A 342 12.66 -16.82 10.23
CA ARG A 342 12.21 -15.74 9.34
C ARG A 342 12.89 -14.44 9.77
N ILE A 343 13.45 -13.76 8.78
CA ILE A 343 14.06 -12.44 8.93
C ILE A 343 13.15 -11.37 8.35
N PHE A 344 12.56 -11.59 7.17
CA PHE A 344 11.68 -10.64 6.52
C PHE A 344 10.59 -11.37 5.71
N PRO A 345 9.31 -10.94 5.75
CA PRO A 345 8.75 -9.84 6.56
C PRO A 345 8.85 -10.10 8.08
N PHE A 346 8.84 -9.04 8.91
CA PHE A 346 9.05 -9.19 10.37
C PHE A 346 7.87 -9.88 11.07
N ASP A 347 6.65 -9.67 10.58
CA ASP A 347 5.44 -10.29 11.10
C ASP A 347 4.50 -10.73 9.96
N ASP A 348 3.40 -11.39 10.32
CA ASP A 348 2.46 -11.96 9.34
C ASP A 348 1.55 -10.92 8.65
N ARG A 349 1.41 -9.72 9.21
CA ARG A 349 0.63 -8.62 8.62
C ARG A 349 1.46 -7.84 7.60
N MET A 350 2.78 -7.84 7.75
CA MET A 350 3.66 -7.09 6.88
C MET A 350 3.67 -7.64 5.46
N VAL A 351 3.40 -6.74 4.52
CA VAL A 351 3.40 -7.03 3.09
C VAL A 351 4.82 -7.22 2.60
N ALA A 352 5.11 -8.41 2.04
CA ALA A 352 6.40 -8.73 1.44
C ALA A 352 6.68 -7.99 0.12
N TYR A 353 5.64 -7.45 -0.54
CA TYR A 353 5.78 -6.71 -1.78
C TYR A 353 6.34 -5.31 -1.52
N LEU A 354 7.53 -5.04 -2.06
CA LEU A 354 8.19 -3.74 -2.07
C LEU A 354 7.85 -3.04 -3.40
N PRO A 355 6.95 -2.04 -3.41
CA PRO A 355 6.32 -1.57 -4.64
C PRO A 355 7.08 -0.46 -5.35
N TYR A 356 8.01 0.21 -4.66
CA TYR A 356 8.81 1.30 -5.25
C TYR A 356 10.04 0.75 -5.99
N ARG A 357 10.64 1.58 -6.84
CA ARG A 357 11.95 1.28 -7.45
C ARG A 357 13.13 1.54 -6.51
N GLN A 358 12.86 2.08 -5.33
CA GLN A 358 13.85 2.27 -4.28
C GLN A 358 13.13 2.11 -2.96
N ASN A 359 13.18 0.90 -2.41
CA ASN A 359 12.82 0.64 -1.02
C ASN A 359 14.10 0.20 -0.35
N ASN A 360 14.64 0.99 0.57
CA ASN A 360 15.75 0.54 1.40
C ASN A 360 15.19 0.10 2.75
N VAL A 361 15.47 -1.14 3.14
CA VAL A 361 15.00 -1.72 4.39
C VAL A 361 16.21 -2.12 5.20
N ALA A 362 16.35 -1.51 6.37
CA ALA A 362 17.27 -1.97 7.40
C ALA A 362 16.60 -3.08 8.21
N ILE A 363 17.35 -4.13 8.52
CA ILE A 363 16.88 -5.30 9.23
C ILE A 363 17.69 -5.44 10.53
N PRO A 364 17.06 -5.42 11.70
CA PRO A 364 15.61 -5.28 11.92
C PRO A 364 15.10 -3.83 11.73
N ASP A 365 15.96 -2.83 11.95
CA ASP A 365 15.72 -1.40 11.76
C ASP A 365 17.06 -0.64 11.68
N GLU A 366 17.03 0.70 11.59
CA GLU A 366 18.25 1.54 11.51
C GLU A 366 18.93 1.82 12.87
N GLU A 367 18.35 1.36 13.98
CA GLU A 367 18.81 1.68 15.34
C GLU A 367 19.27 0.43 16.12
N SER A 368 19.09 -0.75 15.52
CA SER A 368 19.33 -2.06 16.12
C SER A 368 20.28 -2.91 15.27
N PHE A 369 20.92 -3.89 15.90
CA PHE A 369 21.85 -4.82 15.26
C PHE A 369 21.36 -6.27 15.34
N ASN A 370 21.68 -7.06 14.32
CA ASN A 370 21.67 -8.52 14.39
C ASN A 370 22.95 -9.00 15.09
N MET A 371 22.95 -10.24 15.57
CA MET A 371 24.10 -10.87 16.21
C MET A 371 24.36 -12.24 15.56
N LEU A 372 25.62 -12.51 15.21
CA LEU A 372 26.03 -13.87 14.85
C LEU A 372 25.95 -14.79 16.07
N ASP A 373 25.74 -16.09 15.84
CA ASP A 373 25.74 -17.08 16.93
C ASP A 373 27.04 -16.98 17.75
N GLU A 374 26.94 -17.19 19.05
CA GLU A 374 28.06 -17.22 20.00
C GLU A 374 28.88 -18.51 19.86
N THR A 375 28.32 -19.53 19.21
CA THR A 375 28.99 -20.80 18.93
C THR A 375 29.69 -20.73 17.58
N PRO A 376 30.98 -21.09 17.45
CA PRO A 376 31.67 -21.16 16.17
C PRO A 376 30.95 -22.06 15.16
N GLY A 377 30.81 -21.61 13.92
CA GLY A 377 30.03 -22.32 12.91
C GLY A 377 29.82 -21.56 11.61
N ILE A 378 28.78 -21.99 10.88
CA ILE A 378 28.35 -21.34 9.64
C ILE A 378 26.90 -20.90 9.82
N SER A 379 26.69 -19.61 9.62
CA SER A 379 25.37 -19.00 9.50
C SER A 379 25.02 -18.80 8.03
N TYR A 380 23.80 -19.14 7.66
CA TYR A 380 23.24 -18.98 6.32
C TYR A 380 22.20 -17.87 6.33
N TYR A 381 22.26 -16.97 5.36
CA TYR A 381 21.23 -15.95 5.13
C TYR A 381 20.72 -16.07 3.70
N CYS A 382 19.44 -16.35 3.53
CA CYS A 382 18.81 -16.53 2.24
C CYS A 382 17.80 -15.40 1.98
N PHE A 383 17.94 -14.75 0.83
CA PHE A 383 17.06 -13.70 0.34
C PHE A 383 16.40 -14.16 -0.94
N LEU A 384 15.08 -14.00 -1.02
CA LEU A 384 14.28 -14.37 -2.18
C LEU A 384 13.61 -13.11 -2.71
N TYR A 385 14.05 -12.68 -3.90
CA TYR A 385 13.37 -11.64 -4.67
C TYR A 385 12.50 -12.31 -5.72
N SER A 386 11.21 -11.99 -5.74
CA SER A 386 10.23 -12.72 -6.54
C SER A 386 9.25 -11.81 -7.28
N LYS A 387 8.89 -12.20 -8.51
CA LYS A 387 7.78 -11.57 -9.27
C LYS A 387 6.40 -11.96 -8.73
N GLU A 388 6.33 -13.06 -7.98
CA GLU A 388 5.09 -13.65 -7.48
C GLU A 388 5.16 -13.83 -5.96
N SER A 389 4.00 -13.78 -5.29
CA SER A 389 3.92 -14.07 -3.86
C SER A 389 4.37 -15.51 -3.57
N LEU A 390 5.13 -15.67 -2.49
CA LEU A 390 5.65 -16.95 -2.02
C LEU A 390 5.08 -17.28 -0.64
N ASP A 391 4.73 -18.55 -0.42
CA ASP A 391 4.48 -19.08 0.91
C ASP A 391 5.81 -19.35 1.61
N ILE A 392 6.33 -18.32 2.29
CA ILE A 392 7.64 -18.39 2.93
C ILE A 392 7.67 -19.44 4.05
N LYS A 393 6.56 -19.66 4.76
CA LYS A 393 6.47 -20.66 5.83
C LYS A 393 6.61 -22.08 5.27
N ASP A 394 5.93 -22.37 4.17
CA ASP A 394 6.06 -23.64 3.46
C ASP A 394 7.47 -23.84 2.86
N ILE A 395 8.04 -22.80 2.24
CA ILE A 395 9.42 -22.83 1.71
C ILE A 395 10.41 -23.18 2.82
N MET A 396 10.38 -22.44 3.93
CA MET A 396 11.23 -22.66 5.11
C MET A 396 11.14 -24.09 5.62
N LYS A 397 9.92 -24.59 5.86
CA LYS A 397 9.69 -25.98 6.29
C LYS A 397 10.24 -27.02 5.30
N LYS A 398 10.09 -26.78 4.00
CA LYS A 398 10.63 -27.68 2.97
C LYS A 398 12.15 -27.66 2.93
N VAL A 399 12.79 -26.51 3.16
CA VAL A 399 14.26 -26.37 3.22
C VAL A 399 14.83 -27.17 4.39
N GLU A 400 14.20 -27.10 5.57
CA GLU A 400 14.56 -27.88 6.76
C GLU A 400 14.55 -29.40 6.48
N SER A 401 13.51 -29.87 5.78
CA SER A 401 13.30 -31.29 5.49
C SER A 401 14.09 -31.84 4.28
N ALA A 402 14.65 -30.97 3.44
CA ALA A 402 15.36 -31.38 2.23
C ALA A 402 16.69 -32.10 2.55
N LYS A 403 17.41 -32.56 1.52
CA LYS A 403 18.70 -33.25 1.68
C LYS A 403 19.78 -32.51 0.90
N GLY A 404 21.02 -32.59 1.38
CA GLY A 404 22.19 -31.95 0.78
C GLY A 404 22.65 -30.71 1.55
N SER A 405 23.59 -29.97 0.96
CA SER A 405 24.04 -28.67 1.46
C SER A 405 22.88 -27.67 1.50
N PHE A 406 23.04 -26.57 2.26
CA PHE A 406 21.99 -25.56 2.35
C PHE A 406 21.58 -25.03 0.97
N TRP A 407 22.54 -24.71 0.11
CA TRP A 407 22.26 -24.31 -1.28
C TRP A 407 21.49 -25.38 -2.09
N GLN A 408 21.86 -26.66 -1.96
CA GLN A 408 21.13 -27.76 -2.63
C GLN A 408 19.67 -27.86 -2.17
N ARG A 409 19.41 -27.61 -0.87
CA ARG A 409 18.06 -27.56 -0.31
C ARG A 409 17.25 -26.41 -0.92
N ILE A 410 17.80 -25.20 -0.97
CA ILE A 410 17.17 -24.03 -1.61
C ILE A 410 16.83 -24.32 -3.07
N LYS A 411 17.80 -24.79 -3.86
CA LYS A 411 17.59 -25.14 -5.27
C LYS A 411 16.48 -26.16 -5.47
N LYS A 412 16.44 -27.20 -4.63
CA LYS A 412 15.40 -28.24 -4.69
C LYS A 412 14.01 -27.71 -4.39
N VAL A 413 13.89 -26.82 -3.40
CA VAL A 413 12.59 -26.27 -2.96
C VAL A 413 12.04 -25.25 -3.97
N LEU A 414 12.91 -24.38 -4.50
CA LEU A 414 12.50 -23.39 -5.50
C LEU A 414 12.27 -24.02 -6.87
N GLY A 415 13.05 -25.05 -7.22
CA GLY A 415 12.91 -25.83 -8.44
C GLY A 415 12.75 -24.95 -9.68
N GLU A 416 11.67 -25.18 -10.43
CA GLU A 416 11.37 -24.47 -11.68
C GLU A 416 11.01 -23.00 -11.51
N LYS A 417 10.88 -22.45 -10.29
CA LYS A 417 10.67 -21.02 -10.08
C LYS A 417 11.97 -20.22 -10.14
N MET A 418 13.11 -20.88 -9.90
CA MET A 418 14.41 -20.23 -9.77
C MET A 418 14.91 -19.71 -11.12
N ILE A 419 15.36 -18.45 -11.13
CA ILE A 419 16.04 -17.84 -12.26
C ILE A 419 17.46 -18.40 -12.33
N SER A 420 17.85 -18.87 -13.52
CA SER A 420 19.21 -19.35 -13.78
C SER A 420 20.24 -18.25 -13.53
N THR A 421 21.35 -18.57 -12.87
CA THR A 421 22.47 -17.64 -12.60
C THR A 421 23.01 -16.97 -13.87
N LYS A 422 22.95 -17.64 -15.03
CA LYS A 422 23.29 -17.05 -16.34
C LYS A 422 22.43 -15.85 -16.77
N ASN A 423 21.28 -15.64 -16.14
CA ASN A 423 20.38 -14.52 -16.40
C ASN A 423 20.42 -13.49 -15.24
N ILE A 424 21.39 -13.61 -14.33
CA ILE A 424 21.59 -12.73 -13.20
C ILE A 424 22.98 -12.14 -13.31
N ASP A 425 23.03 -10.83 -13.51
CA ASP A 425 24.26 -10.06 -13.48
C ASP A 425 24.53 -9.70 -12.02
N PHE A 426 25.55 -10.33 -11.41
CA PHE A 426 26.00 -10.01 -10.05
C PHE A 426 27.24 -9.12 -10.10
N GLU A 427 27.25 -8.08 -9.28
CA GLU A 427 28.41 -7.26 -8.97
C GLU A 427 28.62 -7.27 -7.46
N SER A 428 29.83 -7.57 -6.99
CA SER A 428 30.11 -7.66 -5.55
C SER A 428 31.51 -7.19 -5.20
N SER A 429 31.61 -6.23 -4.29
CA SER A 429 32.81 -5.93 -3.51
C SER A 429 32.45 -5.71 -2.04
N GLU A 430 31.69 -4.66 -1.75
CA GLU A 430 31.20 -4.30 -0.40
C GLU A 430 29.67 -4.42 -0.30
N VAL A 431 28.98 -4.13 -1.40
CA VAL A 431 27.53 -4.31 -1.54
C VAL A 431 27.28 -5.32 -2.64
N ILE A 432 26.45 -6.32 -2.38
CA ILE A 432 25.96 -7.23 -3.41
C ILE A 432 24.94 -6.44 -4.23
N ASN A 433 25.20 -6.23 -5.52
CA ASN A 433 24.23 -5.72 -6.47
C ASN A 433 23.84 -6.84 -7.44
N PHE A 434 22.55 -6.95 -7.75
CA PHE A 434 22.11 -7.90 -8.75
C PHE A 434 21.09 -7.27 -9.71
N LYS A 435 21.16 -7.70 -10.97
CA LYS A 435 20.17 -7.41 -12.01
C LYS A 435 19.80 -8.70 -12.72
N ALA A 436 18.54 -9.09 -12.62
CA ALA A 436 18.05 -10.35 -13.16
C ALA A 436 16.99 -10.11 -14.24
N ARG A 437 16.99 -10.99 -15.24
CA ARG A 437 15.93 -11.09 -16.26
C ARG A 437 15.22 -12.41 -16.08
N SER A 438 13.95 -12.35 -15.68
CA SER A 438 13.24 -13.54 -15.21
C SER A 438 13.00 -14.57 -16.32
N LYS A 439 12.77 -14.14 -17.57
CA LYS A 439 12.57 -15.01 -18.76
C LYS A 439 11.62 -16.20 -18.50
N GLY A 440 10.49 -15.95 -17.84
CA GLY A 440 9.46 -16.95 -17.53
C GLY A 440 9.67 -17.73 -16.23
N LYS A 441 10.77 -17.49 -15.51
CA LYS A 441 10.97 -17.87 -14.10
C LYS A 441 10.49 -16.73 -13.19
N SER A 442 10.55 -16.89 -11.87
CA SER A 442 9.98 -15.88 -10.97
C SER A 442 10.84 -15.51 -9.77
N VAL A 443 11.86 -16.28 -9.39
CA VAL A 443 12.60 -16.09 -8.13
C VAL A 443 14.11 -15.97 -8.34
N VAL A 444 14.72 -14.91 -7.81
CA VAL A 444 16.17 -14.80 -7.59
C VAL A 444 16.47 -15.17 -6.13
N PRO A 445 17.08 -16.34 -5.87
CA PRO A 445 17.64 -16.64 -4.56
C PRO A 445 19.07 -16.12 -4.44
N ILE A 446 19.34 -15.42 -3.35
CA ILE A 446 20.68 -14.97 -2.98
C ILE A 446 20.98 -15.60 -1.63
N LEU A 447 21.94 -16.52 -1.60
CA LEU A 447 22.42 -17.16 -0.38
C LEU A 447 23.77 -16.55 0.01
N ILE A 448 23.92 -16.20 1.28
CA ILE A 448 25.17 -15.75 1.89
C ILE A 448 25.56 -16.71 3.01
N GLU A 449 26.79 -17.20 2.97
CA GLU A 449 27.43 -17.98 4.03
C GLU A 449 28.37 -17.09 4.86
N ILE A 450 28.19 -17.09 6.17
CA ILE A 450 29.04 -16.39 7.13
C ILE A 450 29.70 -17.42 8.03
N ASN A 451 31.01 -17.55 7.94
CA ASN A 451 31.81 -18.35 8.86
C ASN A 451 32.15 -17.49 10.09
N HIS A 452 31.83 -17.97 11.29
CA HIS A 452 32.17 -17.31 12.53
C HIS A 452 32.96 -18.22 13.48
N MET A 453 33.96 -17.64 14.15
CA MET A 453 34.94 -18.35 14.98
C MET A 453 35.09 -17.79 16.39
#